data_AF-A0A438DQK6-F1
#
_entry.id   AF-A0A438DQK6-F1
#
_cell.length_a   1.000
_cell.length_b   1.000
_cell.length_c   1.000
_cell.angle_alpha   90.00
_cell.angle_beta   90.00
_cell.angle_gamma   90.00
#
_symmetry.space_group_name_H-M   'P 1'
#
loop_
_entity.id
_entity.type
_entity.pdbx_description
1 polymer ?
#
loop_
_entity_poly.entity_id
_entity_poly.type
_entity_poly.pdbx_seq_one_letter_code
_entity_poly.pdbx_strand_id
1 'polypeptide(L)' 'MVWASIHEINELKRELSKEFAMKDLSVAKQILGMRITRDRKDFKLSQEEYVKKVLSRFNMAGAKLVSNPLPSYF' A
#
# COMPACT_ATOMS: atom_id res chain seq x y z
N MET A 1 18.66 23.08 -4.88
CA MET A 1 17.43 22.79 -4.11
C MET A 1 17.02 21.31 -4.18
N VAL A 2 16.94 20.68 -5.36
CA VAL A 2 16.59 19.23 -5.51
C VAL A 2 17.59 18.27 -4.83
N TRP A 3 18.87 18.62 -4.83
CA TRP A 3 19.94 17.79 -4.24
C TRP A 3 19.98 17.75 -2.71
N ALA A 4 19.42 18.76 -2.03
CA ALA A 4 19.31 18.72 -0.57
C ALA A 4 18.28 17.66 -0.16
N SER A 5 17.15 17.61 -0.87
CA SER A 5 16.07 16.66 -0.60
C SER A 5 16.46 15.21 -0.85
N ILE A 6 17.28 14.92 -1.89
CA ILE A 6 17.73 13.54 -2.12
C ILE A 6 18.68 13.04 -1.02
N HIS A 7 19.51 13.93 -0.46
CA HIS A 7 20.40 13.60 0.65
C HIS A 7 19.60 13.31 1.92
N GLU A 8 18.64 14.17 2.26
CA GLU A 8 17.73 13.97 3.41
C GLU A 8 16.93 12.66 3.29
N ILE A 9 16.42 12.35 2.11
CA ILE A 9 15.69 11.09 1.84
C ILE A 9 16.61 9.88 2.05
N ASN A 10 17.86 9.95 1.58
CA ASN A 10 18.81 8.84 1.72
C ASN A 10 19.25 8.64 3.17
N GLU A 11 19.49 9.72 3.91
CA GLU A 11 19.78 9.65 5.34
C GLU A 11 18.61 9.03 6.11
N LEU A 12 17.37 9.47 5.83
CA LEU A 12 16.17 8.88 6.44
C LEU A 12 16.04 7.39 6.12
N LYS A 13 16.24 6.98 4.86
CA LYS A 13 16.23 5.58 4.46
C LYS A 13 17.28 4.76 5.22
N ARG A 14 18.48 5.32 5.42
CA ARG A 14 19.57 4.66 6.15
C ARG A 14 19.19 4.44 7.61
N GLU A 15 18.65 5.47 8.30
CA GLU A 15 18.23 5.34 9.70
C GLU A 15 17.08 4.33 9.86
N LEU A 16 16.08 4.36 8.99
CA LEU A 16 14.97 3.39 9.01
C LEU A 16 15.45 1.96 8.74
N SER A 17 16.47 1.77 7.89
CA SER A 17 16.99 0.43 7.57
C SER A 17 17.74 -0.24 8.73
N LYS A 18 18.08 0.51 9.79
CA LYS A 18 18.67 -0.05 11.02
C LYS A 18 17.63 -0.81 11.85
N GLU A 19 16.40 -0.29 11.90
CA GLU A 19 15.32 -0.83 12.73
C GLU A 19 14.34 -1.71 11.93
N PHE A 20 14.22 -1.46 10.61
CA PHE A 20 13.25 -2.13 9.75
C PHE A 20 13.94 -2.85 8.59
N ALA A 21 13.43 -4.05 8.27
CA ALA A 21 13.81 -4.75 7.05
C ALA A 21 13.30 -3.98 5.82
N MET A 22 14.16 -3.14 5.25
CA MET A 22 13.84 -2.29 4.12
C MET A 22 14.16 -2.99 2.80
N LYS A 23 13.27 -2.85 1.82
CA LYS A 23 13.48 -3.31 0.44
C LYS A 23 13.16 -2.17 -0.51
N ASP A 24 14.08 -1.85 -1.42
CA ASP A 24 13.77 -0.95 -2.51
C ASP A 24 12.90 -1.68 -3.55
N LEU A 25 11.73 -1.13 -3.82
CA LEU A 25 10.77 -1.64 -4.79
C LEU A 25 10.80 -0.85 -6.10
N SER A 26 11.70 0.14 -6.24
CA SER A 26 11.78 1.03 -7.40
C SER A 26 10.41 1.64 -7.73
N VAL A 27 9.95 1.54 -8.98
CA VAL A 27 8.56 1.85 -9.34
C VAL A 27 7.65 0.68 -8.92
N ALA A 28 7.27 0.70 -7.65
CA ALA A 28 6.41 -0.33 -7.06
C ALA A 28 5.03 -0.36 -7.75
N LYS A 29 4.60 -1.56 -8.16
CA LYS A 29 3.24 -1.83 -8.67
C LYS A 29 2.33 -2.46 -7.62
N GLN A 30 2.90 -2.99 -6.54
CA GLN A 30 2.16 -3.60 -5.45
C GLN A 30 2.91 -3.40 -4.13
N ILE A 31 2.18 -3.13 -3.05
CA ILE A 31 2.71 -3.04 -1.69
C ILE A 31 1.66 -3.59 -0.72
N LEU A 32 2.04 -4.51 0.17
CA LEU A 32 1.15 -5.09 1.19
C LEU A 32 -0.18 -5.64 0.62
N GLY A 33 -0.16 -6.22 -0.59
CA GLY A 33 -1.37 -6.70 -1.28
C GLY A 33 -2.23 -5.60 -1.93
N MET A 34 -1.83 -4.34 -1.81
CA MET A 34 -2.45 -3.21 -2.51
C MET A 34 -1.78 -2.99 -3.85
N ARG A 35 -2.58 -2.88 -4.91
CA ARG A 35 -2.14 -2.49 -6.24
C ARG A 35 -1.91 -0.99 -6.30
N ILE A 36 -0.75 -0.60 -6.81
CA ILE A 36 -0.37 0.78 -7.04
C ILE A 36 -0.54 1.09 -8.53
N THR A 37 -1.36 2.10 -8.84
CA THR A 37 -1.49 2.63 -10.19
C THR A 37 -1.06 4.09 -10.18
N ARG A 38 -0.05 4.43 -10.99
CA ARG A 38 0.49 5.79 -11.09
C ARG A 38 0.23 6.32 -12.48
N ASP A 39 -0.42 7.47 -12.54
CA ASP A 39 -0.54 8.30 -13.74
C ASP A 39 0.28 9.58 -13.56
N ARG A 40 0.39 10.41 -14.60
CA ARG A 40 1.17 11.67 -14.56
C ARG A 40 0.67 12.66 -13.50
N LYS A 41 -0.61 12.57 -13.13
CA LYS A 41 -1.26 13.48 -12.18
C LYS A 41 -1.63 12.80 -10.87
N ASP A 42 -2.00 11.52 -10.93
CA ASP A 42 -2.62 10.82 -9.80
C ASP A 42 -1.83 9.59 -9.38
N PHE A 43 -1.95 9.28 -8.10
CA PHE A 43 -1.49 8.03 -7.52
C PHE A 43 -2.69 7.34 -6.87
N LYS A 44 -3.03 6.14 -7.37
CA LYS A 44 -4.20 5.38 -6.93
C LYS A 44 -3.76 4.07 -6.29
N LEU A 45 -4.37 3.74 -5.17
CA LEU A 45 -4.21 2.46 -4.48
C LEU A 45 -5.52 1.66 -4.59
N SER A 46 -5.41 0.37 -4.91
CA SER A 46 -6.55 -0.55 -4.91
C SER A 46 -6.24 -1.78 -4.07
N GLN A 47 -7.19 -2.19 -3.22
CA GLN A 47 -7.12 -3.41 -2.41
C GLN A 47 -8.03 -4.53 -2.93
N GLU A 48 -8.55 -4.40 -4.15
CA GLU A 48 -9.54 -5.34 -4.70
C GLU A 48 -9.07 -6.80 -4.66
N GLU A 49 -7.82 -7.06 -5.04
CA GLU A 49 -7.24 -8.42 -5.02
C GLU A 49 -7.08 -8.97 -3.60
N TYR A 50 -6.71 -8.10 -2.65
CA TYR A 50 -6.60 -8.49 -1.25
C TYR A 50 -7.98 -8.87 -0.68
N VAL A 51 -8.99 -8.05 -0.94
CA VAL A 51 -10.38 -8.32 -0.52
C VAL A 51 -10.88 -9.63 -1.13
N LYS A 52 -10.67 -9.85 -2.43
CA LYS A 52 -11.01 -11.12 -3.11
C LYS A 52 -10.36 -12.33 -2.42
N LYS A 53 -9.09 -12.22 -2.06
CA LYS A 53 -8.36 -13.29 -1.34
C LYS A 53 -8.93 -13.55 0.05
N VAL A 54 -9.27 -12.50 0.80
CA VAL A 54 -9.91 -12.64 2.12
C VAL A 54 -11.27 -13.32 2.01
N LEU A 55 -12.14 -12.86 1.10
CA LEU A 55 -13.46 -13.45 0.91
C LEU A 55 -13.37 -14.92 0.51
N SER A 56 -12.46 -15.27 -0.40
CA SER A 56 -12.23 -16.68 -0.78
C SER A 56 -11.75 -17.52 0.40
N ARG A 57 -10.80 -17.01 1.21
CA ARG A 57 -10.26 -17.72 2.38
C ARG A 57 -11.33 -18.10 3.40
N PHE A 58 -12.35 -17.26 3.58
CA PHE A 58 -13.43 -17.48 4.54
C PHE A 58 -14.72 -18.01 3.91
N ASN A 59 -14.68 -18.44 2.64
CA ASN A 59 -15.85 -18.91 1.89
C ASN A 59 -17.02 -17.88 1.85
N MET A 60 -16.66 -16.60 1.78
CA MET A 60 -17.59 -15.44 1.82
C MET A 60 -17.76 -14.76 0.46
N ALA A 61 -17.45 -15.43 -0.65
CA ALA A 61 -17.57 -14.86 -1.99
C ALA A 61 -19.00 -14.38 -2.33
N GLY A 62 -20.02 -14.97 -1.70
CA GLY A 62 -21.43 -14.57 -1.81
C GLY A 62 -21.95 -13.69 -0.67
N ALA A 63 -21.08 -13.11 0.16
CA ALA A 63 -21.50 -12.24 1.25
C ALA A 63 -22.23 -10.99 0.72
N LYS A 64 -23.21 -10.49 1.49
CA LYS A 64 -23.93 -9.26 1.15
C LYS A 64 -22.96 -8.08 1.10
N LEU A 65 -23.11 -7.24 0.08
CA LEU A 65 -22.33 -6.01 -0.04
C LEU A 65 -22.72 -5.04 1.09
N VAL A 66 -21.72 -4.49 1.75
CA VAL A 66 -21.87 -3.43 2.75
C VAL A 66 -21.02 -2.24 2.30
N SER A 67 -21.47 -1.00 2.53
CA SER A 67 -20.71 0.16 2.04
C SER A 67 -19.42 0.41 2.82
N ASN A 68 -19.40 0.03 4.10
CA ASN A 68 -18.21 0.09 4.95
C ASN A 68 -18.11 -1.20 5.76
N PRO A 69 -17.01 -1.98 5.64
CA PRO A 69 -16.78 -3.15 6.48
C PRO A 69 -16.37 -2.78 7.91
N LEU A 70 -15.98 -1.52 8.16
CA LEU A 70 -15.69 -1.02 9.50
C LEU A 70 -16.99 -0.61 10.21
N PRO A 71 -17.11 -0.90 11.52
CA PRO A 71 -18.26 -0.44 12.30
C PRO A 71 -18.27 1.10 12.35
N SER A 72 -19.45 1.68 12.46
CA SER A 72 -19.69 3.14 12.40
C SER A 72 -19.14 3.95 13.59
N TYR A 73 -18.45 3.31 14.52
CA TYR A 73 -18.06 3.89 15.81
C TYR A 73 -16.56 4.21 15.90
N PHE A 74 -15.88 4.37 14.75
CA PHE A 74 -14.51 4.86 14.64
C PHE A 74 -14.47 6.22 13.96
#